data_AF-A0A8T8HZP4-F1
#
_entry.id   AF-A0A8T8HZP4-F1
#
_cell.length_a   1.000
_cell.length_b   1.000
_cell.length_c   1.000
_cell.angle_alpha   90.00
_cell.angle_beta   90.00
_cell.angle_gamma   90.00
#
_symmetry.space_group_name_H-M   'P 1'
#
loop_
_entity.id
_entity.type
_entity.pdbx_description
1 polymer ?
#
loop_
_entity_poly.entity_id
_entity_poly.type
_entity_poly.pdbx_seq_one_letter_code
_entity_poly.pdbx_strand_id
1 'polypeptide(L)'
;MSRLSRPLALAAALAVAGSLSTTTAQAAPAQRDQTTEILAAIQRDLGLTAGQARDRLAADKTSSDTARELRKRLADRFGGAWIDQSGALTVGVTAQSDLAQVGRGRGKLVQRSERALDAAKATLDRNVAKAPQSVPGWYVDLPTNTVVVKSHADELPAARAFVAASGVDASAVRYVRTDEAPRPLIDVIGGNAYNIGSGSRCSVGFSVNGGFVTAGHCGTTGASTSGPSGTFRGSSFPGNDYAWVQVAAGNTPRGLVNNYSGGTVQVTGSQDAAVGATVCRSGSTTGWHCGTIQARNSSVSYPQGTVTGLIQTTVCAEPGDSGGSLLAGTQAQGVTSGGSGNCRTGGTTYFQPVNEILQAYGLTLITSGGGGPPPPPTGCAAAEARYTRSLTAGRQVYQPNNSYYQSTVSGAHVGCLTGPTGADYDLYLEKWNGSAWSVVAKGDSPAASETVNYSGTPGYYRYRVHAYSGSGSYTLGITNP
;
A
#
# COMPACT_ATOMS: atom_id res chain seq x y z
N MET A 1 -55.89 56.04 -60.44
CA MET A 1 -54.77 55.32 -61.10
C MET A 1 -53.50 55.75 -60.40
N SER A 2 -53.12 55.00 -59.36
CA SER A 2 -52.27 55.53 -58.29
C SER A 2 -51.00 54.69 -58.18
N ARG A 3 -49.87 55.24 -58.58
CA ARG A 3 -48.54 54.78 -58.13
C ARG A 3 -47.74 55.98 -57.68
N LEU A 4 -47.62 56.09 -56.37
CA LEU A 4 -46.88 57.10 -55.63
C LEU A 4 -45.38 56.80 -55.67
N SER A 5 -44.65 57.76 -56.22
CA SER A 5 -43.52 58.50 -55.62
C SER A 5 -42.56 57.78 -54.66
N ARG A 6 -41.29 57.70 -55.10
CA ARG A 6 -40.07 57.52 -54.27
C ARG A 6 -39.98 58.64 -53.20
N PRO A 7 -39.33 58.39 -52.06
CA PRO A 7 -37.94 58.85 -51.94
C PRO A 7 -36.99 57.92 -51.16
N LEU A 8 -35.70 58.22 -51.34
CA LEU A 8 -34.53 57.71 -50.63
C LEU A 8 -34.65 57.82 -49.10
N ALA A 9 -34.17 56.81 -48.39
CA ALA A 9 -33.76 56.94 -47.00
C ALA A 9 -32.33 56.38 -46.82
N LEU A 10 -31.45 57.26 -46.31
CA LEU A 10 -30.10 57.00 -45.81
C LEU A 10 -30.11 55.81 -44.83
N ALA A 11 -29.23 54.83 -45.04
CA ALA A 11 -28.86 53.86 -44.03
C ALA A 11 -27.44 54.18 -43.52
N ALA A 12 -27.36 54.51 -42.23
CA ALA A 12 -26.13 54.81 -41.51
C ALA A 12 -25.22 53.56 -41.41
N ALA A 13 -23.95 53.74 -41.73
CA ALA A 13 -22.91 52.74 -41.51
C ALA A 13 -22.56 52.69 -40.01
N LEU A 14 -23.02 51.66 -39.30
CA LEU A 14 -22.42 51.25 -38.03
C LEU A 14 -21.25 50.29 -38.32
N ALA A 15 -20.03 50.77 -38.12
CA ALA A 15 -18.84 49.94 -38.06
C ALA A 15 -18.86 49.13 -36.76
N VAL A 16 -19.30 47.87 -36.83
CA VAL A 16 -19.09 46.89 -35.76
C VAL A 16 -17.65 46.41 -35.84
N ALA A 17 -16.80 46.90 -34.95
CA ALA A 17 -15.48 46.34 -34.72
C ALA A 17 -15.65 44.93 -34.11
N GLY A 18 -15.64 43.91 -34.97
CA GLY A 18 -15.63 42.52 -34.56
C GLY A 18 -14.30 42.18 -33.92
N SER A 19 -14.26 42.14 -32.59
CA SER A 19 -13.17 41.51 -31.85
C SER A 19 -13.20 40.00 -32.09
N LEU A 20 -12.33 39.54 -32.99
CA LEU A 20 -11.99 38.12 -33.15
C LEU A 20 -11.43 37.61 -31.83
N SER A 21 -12.28 37.00 -31.02
CA SER A 21 -11.86 36.22 -29.86
C SER A 21 -11.19 34.96 -30.40
N THR A 22 -9.86 34.93 -30.41
CA THR A 22 -9.10 33.71 -30.63
C THR A 22 -9.35 32.78 -29.45
N THR A 23 -10.29 31.86 -29.59
CA THR A 23 -10.42 30.71 -28.70
C THR A 23 -9.18 29.86 -28.88
N THR A 24 -8.22 29.99 -27.95
CA THR A 24 -7.15 29.00 -27.82
C THR A 24 -7.83 27.68 -27.44
N ALA A 25 -7.91 26.75 -28.38
CA ALA A 25 -8.28 25.38 -28.09
C ALA A 25 -7.27 24.83 -27.08
N GLN A 26 -7.71 24.72 -25.82
CA GLN A 26 -6.93 24.09 -24.76
C GLN A 26 -6.73 22.62 -25.17
N ALA A 27 -5.53 22.26 -25.61
CA ALA A 27 -5.18 20.87 -25.84
C ALA A 27 -5.29 20.11 -24.51
N ALA A 28 -6.09 19.03 -24.48
CA ALA A 28 -6.29 18.19 -23.29
C ALA A 28 -4.94 17.63 -22.76
N PRO A 29 -4.44 18.05 -21.59
CA PRO A 29 -3.13 17.61 -21.10
C PRO A 29 -3.18 16.28 -20.32
N ALA A 30 -4.36 15.84 -19.85
CA ALA A 30 -4.45 14.75 -18.87
C ALA A 30 -4.34 13.32 -19.47
N GLN A 31 -4.79 13.09 -20.71
CA GLN A 31 -4.81 11.72 -21.27
C GLN A 31 -3.44 11.20 -21.71
N ARG A 32 -2.53 12.09 -22.12
CA ARG A 32 -1.16 11.71 -22.52
C ARG A 32 -0.33 11.26 -21.31
N ASP A 33 -0.55 11.88 -20.16
CA ASP A 33 0.15 11.58 -18.91
C ASP A 33 -0.26 10.19 -18.39
N GLN A 34 -1.56 9.94 -18.30
CA GLN A 34 -2.11 8.64 -17.87
C GLN A 34 -1.69 7.48 -18.79
N THR A 35 -1.67 7.69 -20.11
CA THR A 35 -1.23 6.64 -21.05
C THR A 35 0.25 6.31 -20.85
N THR A 36 1.06 7.31 -20.52
CA THR A 36 2.50 7.14 -20.27
C THR A 36 2.74 6.37 -18.96
N GLU A 37 2.00 6.69 -17.90
CA GLU A 37 2.04 5.96 -16.64
C GLU A 37 1.61 4.50 -16.79
N ILE A 38 0.53 4.25 -17.53
CA ILE A 38 0.05 2.88 -17.83
C ILE A 38 1.09 2.10 -18.63
N LEU A 39 1.70 2.71 -19.64
CA LEU A 39 2.76 2.05 -20.43
C LEU A 39 4.00 1.76 -19.59
N ALA A 40 4.37 2.65 -18.67
CA ALA A 40 5.47 2.41 -17.73
C ALA A 40 5.14 1.24 -16.78
N ALA A 41 3.91 1.17 -16.27
CA ALA A 41 3.45 0.06 -15.44
C ALA A 41 3.44 -1.27 -16.22
N ILE A 42 2.92 -1.30 -17.45
CA ILE A 42 2.92 -2.50 -18.30
C ILE A 42 4.35 -2.99 -18.57
N GLN A 43 5.29 -2.09 -18.87
CA GLN A 43 6.70 -2.46 -19.08
C GLN A 43 7.30 -3.10 -17.83
N ARG A 44 7.14 -2.44 -16.67
CA ARG A 44 7.66 -2.91 -15.38
C ARG A 44 7.06 -4.25 -14.97
N ASP A 45 5.73 -4.36 -15.03
CA ASP A 45 4.99 -5.47 -14.43
C ASP A 45 4.96 -6.71 -15.32
N LEU A 46 4.97 -6.53 -16.64
CA LEU A 46 4.94 -7.63 -17.61
C LEU A 46 6.30 -7.91 -18.25
N GLY A 47 7.35 -7.17 -17.90
CA GLY A 47 8.70 -7.35 -18.44
C GLY A 47 8.80 -7.05 -19.94
N LEU A 48 8.01 -6.09 -20.45
CA LEU A 48 7.96 -5.73 -21.87
C LEU A 48 8.81 -4.49 -22.18
N THR A 49 9.32 -4.38 -23.40
CA THR A 49 9.92 -3.12 -23.90
C THR A 49 8.83 -2.08 -24.19
N ALA A 50 9.20 -0.79 -24.28
CA ALA A 50 8.27 0.29 -24.64
C ALA A 50 7.56 0.08 -25.99
N GLY A 51 8.23 -0.57 -26.96
CA GLY A 51 7.62 -0.96 -28.23
C GLY A 51 6.57 -2.05 -28.02
N GLN A 52 6.95 -3.15 -27.38
CA GLN A 52 6.07 -4.28 -27.10
C GLN A 52 4.86 -3.90 -26.23
N ALA A 53 5.02 -3.02 -25.24
CA ALA A 53 3.92 -2.55 -24.41
C ALA A 53 2.88 -1.75 -25.22
N ARG A 54 3.33 -0.92 -26.17
CA ARG A 54 2.44 -0.19 -27.09
C ARG A 54 1.72 -1.13 -28.05
N ASP A 55 2.46 -2.05 -28.66
CA ASP A 55 1.90 -3.04 -29.58
C ASP A 55 0.88 -3.94 -28.87
N ARG A 56 1.19 -4.35 -27.63
CA ARG A 56 0.28 -5.14 -26.79
C ARG A 56 -1.02 -4.39 -26.51
N LEU A 57 -0.95 -3.14 -26.07
CA LEU A 57 -2.13 -2.34 -25.77
C LEU A 57 -3.01 -2.13 -27.02
N ALA A 58 -2.39 -1.88 -28.18
CA ALA A 58 -3.09 -1.75 -29.46
C ALA A 58 -3.76 -3.08 -29.86
N ALA A 59 -3.04 -4.20 -29.75
CA ALA A 59 -3.55 -5.53 -30.05
C ALA A 59 -4.70 -5.95 -29.12
N ASP A 60 -4.60 -5.66 -27.82
CA ASP A 60 -5.65 -5.94 -26.83
C ASP A 60 -6.93 -5.14 -27.14
N LYS A 61 -6.78 -3.89 -27.59
CA LYS A 61 -7.92 -3.07 -28.06
C LYS A 61 -8.59 -3.68 -29.29
N THR A 62 -7.82 -3.97 -30.35
CA THR A 62 -8.36 -4.57 -31.58
C THR A 62 -9.02 -5.92 -31.30
N SER A 63 -8.43 -6.72 -30.42
CA SER A 63 -8.96 -8.02 -30.01
C SER A 63 -10.28 -7.88 -29.25
N SER A 64 -10.38 -6.92 -28.34
CA SER A 64 -11.60 -6.62 -27.58
C SER A 64 -12.74 -6.15 -28.48
N ASP A 65 -12.44 -5.31 -29.48
CA ASP A 65 -13.42 -4.81 -30.45
C ASP A 65 -13.94 -5.96 -31.34
N THR A 66 -13.03 -6.81 -31.84
CA THR A 66 -13.37 -8.00 -32.63
C THR A 66 -14.21 -9.00 -31.84
N ALA A 67 -13.83 -9.28 -30.58
CA ALA A 67 -14.57 -10.18 -29.69
C ALA A 67 -16.01 -9.69 -29.46
N ARG A 68 -16.20 -8.38 -29.27
CA ARG A 68 -17.52 -7.76 -29.08
C ARG A 68 -18.41 -7.90 -30.31
N GLU A 69 -17.85 -7.70 -31.50
CA GLU A 69 -18.57 -7.87 -32.76
C GLU A 69 -18.98 -9.33 -32.96
N LEU A 70 -18.05 -10.27 -32.77
CA LEU A 70 -18.31 -11.71 -32.91
C LEU A 70 -19.33 -12.21 -31.91
N ARG A 71 -19.29 -11.76 -30.66
CA ARG A 71 -20.30 -12.09 -29.64
C ARG A 71 -21.71 -11.69 -30.09
N LYS A 72 -21.87 -10.50 -30.71
CA LYS A 72 -23.17 -10.05 -31.23
C LYS A 72 -23.62 -10.86 -32.44
N ARG A 73 -22.72 -11.10 -33.41
CA ARG A 73 -23.06 -11.79 -34.66
C ARG A 73 -23.33 -13.28 -34.47
N LEU A 74 -22.52 -13.96 -33.64
CA LEU A 74 -22.62 -15.40 -33.43
C LEU A 74 -23.65 -15.78 -32.36
N ALA A 75 -23.98 -14.87 -31.44
CA ALA A 75 -25.00 -15.04 -30.41
C ALA A 75 -24.85 -16.38 -29.66
N ASP A 76 -25.84 -17.28 -29.76
CA ASP A 76 -25.85 -18.58 -29.09
C ASP A 76 -24.76 -19.55 -29.54
N ARG A 77 -24.06 -19.24 -30.65
CA ARG A 77 -22.94 -20.03 -31.17
C ARG A 77 -21.58 -19.48 -30.76
N PHE A 78 -21.55 -18.34 -30.08
CA PHE A 78 -20.34 -17.77 -29.52
C PHE A 78 -19.90 -18.55 -28.28
N GLY A 79 -18.74 -19.16 -28.33
CA GLY A 79 -18.12 -19.96 -27.26
C GLY A 79 -17.17 -19.18 -26.35
N GLY A 80 -17.07 -17.86 -26.53
CA GLY A 80 -16.17 -16.98 -25.79
C GLY A 80 -14.97 -16.51 -26.61
N ALA A 81 -14.25 -15.51 -26.09
CA ALA A 81 -13.00 -15.03 -26.69
C ALA A 81 -11.97 -14.75 -25.60
N TRP A 82 -10.70 -15.09 -25.87
CA TRP A 82 -9.58 -14.88 -24.96
C TRP A 82 -8.29 -14.60 -25.72
N ILE A 83 -7.32 -13.98 -25.05
CA ILE A 83 -5.96 -13.85 -25.55
C ILE A 83 -5.19 -15.09 -25.12
N ASP A 84 -4.61 -15.83 -26.05
CA ASP A 84 -3.82 -17.02 -25.75
C ASP A 84 -2.40 -16.66 -25.27
N GLN A 85 -1.62 -17.69 -24.91
CA GLN A 85 -0.24 -17.52 -24.42
C GLN A 85 0.69 -16.86 -25.43
N SER A 86 0.37 -16.90 -26.72
CA SER A 86 1.13 -16.20 -27.77
C SER A 86 0.72 -14.73 -27.93
N GLY A 87 -0.28 -14.25 -27.18
CA GLY A 87 -0.81 -12.90 -27.30
C GLY A 87 -1.84 -12.73 -28.41
N ALA A 88 -2.30 -13.82 -29.05
CA ALA A 88 -3.26 -13.75 -30.14
C ALA A 88 -4.70 -13.94 -29.63
N LEU A 89 -5.66 -13.26 -30.28
CA LEU A 89 -7.08 -13.48 -30.04
C LEU A 89 -7.48 -14.88 -30.52
N THR A 90 -8.03 -15.68 -29.60
CA THR A 90 -8.72 -16.93 -29.89
C THR A 90 -10.22 -16.77 -29.60
N VAL A 91 -11.06 -17.29 -30.50
CA VAL A 91 -12.52 -17.23 -30.39
C VAL A 91 -13.08 -18.64 -30.44
N GLY A 92 -13.74 -19.04 -29.35
CA GLY A 92 -14.53 -20.26 -29.26
C GLY A 92 -15.81 -20.12 -30.09
N VAL A 93 -16.14 -21.14 -30.89
CA VAL A 93 -17.42 -21.26 -31.61
C VAL A 93 -17.98 -22.66 -31.42
N THR A 94 -19.30 -22.82 -31.40
CA THR A 94 -19.94 -24.14 -31.22
C THR A 94 -20.28 -24.84 -32.54
N ALA A 95 -20.17 -24.15 -33.67
CA ALA A 95 -20.41 -24.72 -34.99
C ALA A 95 -19.16 -24.59 -35.88
N GLN A 96 -18.81 -25.68 -36.56
CA GLN A 96 -17.66 -25.73 -37.47
C GLN A 96 -17.74 -24.66 -38.58
N SER A 97 -18.94 -24.34 -39.06
CA SER A 97 -19.20 -23.33 -40.08
C SER A 97 -18.85 -21.90 -39.65
N ASP A 98 -18.72 -21.65 -38.34
CA ASP A 98 -18.38 -20.32 -37.81
C ASP A 98 -16.88 -20.07 -37.68
N LEU A 99 -16.04 -21.09 -37.82
CA LEU A 99 -14.58 -20.91 -37.74
C LEU A 99 -14.08 -19.90 -38.78
N ALA A 100 -14.66 -19.92 -39.98
CA ALA A 100 -14.34 -18.97 -41.04
C ALA A 100 -14.78 -17.53 -40.72
N GLN A 101 -15.76 -17.34 -39.82
CA GLN A 101 -16.30 -16.03 -39.47
C GLN A 101 -15.46 -15.29 -38.42
N VAL A 102 -14.49 -15.95 -37.77
CA VAL A 102 -13.61 -15.38 -36.75
C VAL A 102 -12.63 -14.34 -37.33
N GLY A 103 -12.36 -14.39 -38.63
CA GLY A 103 -11.52 -13.41 -39.33
C GLY A 103 -10.06 -13.51 -38.91
N ARG A 104 -9.49 -12.41 -38.39
CA ARG A 104 -8.06 -12.31 -38.04
C ARG A 104 -7.68 -13.02 -36.72
N GLY A 105 -8.66 -13.47 -35.95
CA GLY A 105 -8.44 -14.29 -34.75
C GLY A 105 -8.33 -15.79 -35.07
N ARG A 106 -7.91 -16.58 -34.10
CA ARG A 106 -7.91 -18.05 -34.19
C ARG A 106 -9.28 -18.59 -33.79
N GLY A 107 -9.97 -19.26 -34.70
CA GLY A 107 -11.20 -19.99 -34.37
C GLY A 107 -10.88 -21.30 -33.64
N LYS A 108 -11.60 -21.60 -32.55
CA LYS A 108 -11.53 -22.87 -31.83
C LYS A 108 -12.93 -23.46 -31.72
N LEU A 109 -13.12 -24.70 -32.18
CA LEU A 109 -14.38 -25.40 -31.94
C LEU A 109 -14.47 -25.77 -30.46
N VAL A 110 -15.58 -25.43 -29.81
CA VAL A 110 -15.85 -25.71 -28.40
C VAL A 110 -17.23 -26.33 -28.21
N GLN A 111 -17.42 -27.01 -27.09
CA GLN A 111 -18.61 -27.82 -26.85
C GLN A 111 -19.80 -26.99 -26.35
N ARG A 112 -19.54 -25.95 -25.58
CA ARG A 112 -20.54 -25.08 -24.93
C ARG A 112 -20.39 -23.65 -25.41
N SER A 113 -21.50 -22.96 -25.58
CA SER A 113 -21.49 -21.51 -25.79
C SER A 113 -21.11 -20.78 -24.51
N GLU A 114 -20.68 -19.52 -24.64
CA GLU A 114 -20.43 -18.63 -23.51
C GLU A 114 -21.70 -18.48 -22.66
N ARG A 115 -22.86 -18.29 -23.31
CA ARG A 115 -24.18 -18.28 -22.63
C ARG A 115 -24.46 -19.58 -21.88
N ALA A 116 -24.09 -20.71 -22.48
CA ALA A 116 -23.96 -22.04 -21.89
C ALA A 116 -23.33 -22.02 -20.49
N LEU A 117 -22.08 -21.55 -20.48
CA LEU A 117 -21.21 -21.53 -19.31
C LEU A 117 -21.67 -20.49 -18.28
N ASP A 118 -22.12 -19.32 -18.72
CA ASP A 118 -22.66 -18.27 -17.85
C ASP A 118 -23.92 -18.75 -17.12
N ALA A 119 -24.81 -19.49 -17.78
CA ALA A 119 -25.99 -20.07 -17.15
C ALA A 119 -25.63 -21.10 -16.08
N ALA A 120 -24.59 -21.92 -16.33
CA ALA A 120 -24.06 -22.87 -15.36
C ALA A 120 -23.46 -22.14 -14.15
N LYS A 121 -22.62 -21.12 -14.36
CA LYS A 121 -22.05 -20.29 -13.28
C LYS A 121 -23.14 -19.56 -12.49
N ALA A 122 -24.12 -18.95 -13.16
CA ALA A 122 -25.22 -18.26 -12.51
C ALA A 122 -26.05 -19.18 -11.60
N THR A 123 -26.08 -20.49 -11.90
CA THR A 123 -26.74 -21.49 -11.06
C THR A 123 -25.96 -21.77 -9.77
N LEU A 124 -24.62 -21.77 -9.81
CA LEU A 124 -23.79 -21.76 -8.60
C LEU A 124 -23.98 -20.45 -7.81
N ASP A 125 -24.00 -19.31 -8.49
CA ASP A 125 -24.16 -17.99 -7.85
C ASP A 125 -25.47 -17.89 -7.05
N ARG A 126 -26.58 -18.43 -7.57
CA ARG A 126 -27.86 -18.49 -6.84
C ARG A 126 -27.81 -19.35 -5.57
N ASN A 127 -26.82 -20.23 -5.43
CA ASN A 127 -26.61 -21.09 -4.27
C ASN A 127 -25.42 -20.65 -3.40
N VAL A 128 -24.89 -19.43 -3.60
CA VAL A 128 -23.69 -18.93 -2.88
C VAL A 128 -23.76 -19.06 -1.36
N ALA A 129 -24.95 -18.88 -0.75
CA ALA A 129 -25.13 -19.00 0.70
C ALA A 129 -24.90 -20.42 1.25
N LYS A 130 -24.93 -21.45 0.39
CA LYS A 130 -24.69 -22.85 0.73
C LYS A 130 -23.26 -23.29 0.39
N ALA A 131 -22.43 -22.42 -0.19
CA ALA A 131 -21.07 -22.76 -0.55
C ALA A 131 -20.23 -22.99 0.73
N PRO A 132 -19.48 -24.10 0.84
CA PRO A 132 -18.59 -24.32 1.97
C PRO A 132 -17.41 -23.34 1.92
N GLN A 133 -16.86 -22.99 3.09
CA GLN A 133 -15.69 -22.09 3.17
C GLN A 133 -14.45 -22.65 2.45
N SER A 134 -14.37 -23.98 2.27
CA SER A 134 -13.32 -24.65 1.52
C SER A 134 -13.43 -24.54 0.00
N VAL A 135 -14.46 -23.83 -0.51
CA VAL A 135 -14.62 -23.46 -1.93
C VAL A 135 -14.40 -21.94 -2.06
N PRO A 136 -13.15 -21.48 -2.28
CA PRO A 136 -12.82 -20.06 -2.27
C PRO A 136 -13.29 -19.29 -3.53
N GLY A 137 -13.80 -19.97 -4.56
CA GLY A 137 -14.39 -19.31 -5.73
C GLY A 137 -14.70 -20.21 -6.90
N TRP A 138 -15.48 -19.70 -7.86
CA TRP A 138 -15.82 -20.36 -9.11
C TRP A 138 -16.00 -19.35 -10.26
N TYR A 139 -15.65 -19.74 -11.48
CA TYR A 139 -15.65 -18.84 -12.64
C TYR A 139 -15.81 -19.60 -13.97
N VAL A 140 -16.20 -18.89 -15.03
CA VAL A 140 -16.20 -19.43 -16.40
C VAL A 140 -14.78 -19.38 -16.97
N ASP A 141 -14.26 -20.54 -17.38
CA ASP A 141 -12.95 -20.71 -18.01
C ASP A 141 -13.14 -20.97 -19.50
N LEU A 142 -13.06 -19.91 -20.31
CA LEU A 142 -13.28 -19.96 -21.76
C LEU A 142 -12.23 -20.85 -22.48
N PRO A 143 -10.91 -20.74 -22.21
CA PRO A 143 -9.90 -21.63 -22.79
C PRO A 143 -10.20 -23.13 -22.67
N THR A 144 -10.68 -23.57 -21.51
CA THR A 144 -11.03 -24.98 -21.24
C THR A 144 -12.51 -25.29 -21.47
N ASN A 145 -13.33 -24.29 -21.80
CA ASN A 145 -14.76 -24.40 -22.06
C ASN A 145 -15.56 -25.08 -20.92
N THR A 146 -15.24 -24.70 -19.68
CA THR A 146 -15.84 -25.23 -18.44
C THR A 146 -16.09 -24.13 -17.42
N VAL A 147 -16.91 -24.40 -16.40
CA VAL A 147 -16.95 -23.63 -15.15
C VAL A 147 -15.94 -24.24 -14.18
N VAL A 148 -14.93 -23.48 -13.79
CA VAL A 148 -13.96 -23.91 -12.77
C VAL A 148 -14.55 -23.69 -11.38
N VAL A 149 -14.44 -24.70 -10.52
CA VAL A 149 -14.73 -24.59 -9.08
C VAL A 149 -13.44 -24.87 -8.31
N LYS A 150 -12.95 -23.87 -7.59
CA LYS A 150 -11.75 -23.99 -6.76
C LYS A 150 -12.08 -24.69 -5.44
N SER A 151 -11.16 -25.49 -4.92
CA SER A 151 -11.31 -26.20 -3.65
C SER A 151 -9.98 -26.31 -2.91
N HIS A 152 -9.99 -26.14 -1.59
CA HIS A 152 -8.81 -26.38 -0.74
C HIS A 152 -8.37 -27.85 -0.79
N ALA A 153 -7.12 -28.10 -0.35
CA ALA A 153 -6.62 -29.47 -0.24
C ALA A 153 -7.58 -30.33 0.61
N ASP A 154 -7.80 -31.58 0.18
CA ASP A 154 -8.67 -32.58 0.80
C ASP A 154 -10.18 -32.26 0.91
N GLU A 155 -10.61 -31.09 0.43
CA GLU A 155 -12.01 -30.61 0.50
C GLU A 155 -12.80 -30.79 -0.81
N LEU A 156 -12.24 -31.52 -1.77
CA LEU A 156 -12.89 -31.82 -3.05
C LEU A 156 -14.28 -32.49 -2.90
N PRO A 157 -14.53 -33.40 -1.93
CA PRO A 157 -15.86 -33.95 -1.71
C PRO A 157 -16.90 -32.88 -1.37
N ALA A 158 -16.56 -31.87 -0.57
CA ALA A 158 -17.45 -30.76 -0.22
C ALA A 158 -17.77 -29.90 -1.45
N ALA A 159 -16.76 -29.61 -2.29
CA ALA A 159 -16.97 -28.91 -3.55
C ALA A 159 -17.89 -29.68 -4.51
N ARG A 160 -17.75 -31.00 -4.61
CA ARG A 160 -18.63 -31.86 -5.43
C ARG A 160 -20.06 -31.86 -4.90
N ALA A 161 -20.23 -31.98 -3.60
CA ALA A 161 -21.55 -31.93 -2.95
C ALA A 161 -22.24 -30.58 -3.20
N PHE A 162 -21.52 -29.46 -3.08
CA PHE A 162 -22.03 -28.13 -3.38
C PHE A 162 -22.51 -28.00 -4.84
N VAL A 163 -21.71 -28.44 -5.81
CA VAL A 163 -22.07 -28.41 -7.23
C VAL A 163 -23.30 -29.27 -7.52
N ALA A 164 -23.34 -30.49 -6.98
CA ALA A 164 -24.48 -31.40 -7.14
C ALA A 164 -25.76 -30.81 -6.54
N ALA A 165 -25.69 -30.26 -5.32
CA ALA A 165 -26.82 -29.63 -4.64
C ALA A 165 -27.29 -28.35 -5.35
N SER A 166 -26.40 -27.67 -6.10
CA SER A 166 -26.75 -26.49 -6.89
C SER A 166 -27.51 -26.84 -8.19
N GLY A 167 -27.47 -28.11 -8.63
CA GLY A 167 -28.14 -28.56 -9.85
C GLY A 167 -27.40 -28.22 -11.15
N VAL A 168 -26.10 -27.91 -11.07
CA VAL A 168 -25.27 -27.66 -12.25
C VAL A 168 -24.88 -28.99 -12.89
N ASP A 169 -24.92 -29.06 -14.23
CA ASP A 169 -24.38 -30.20 -14.96
C ASP A 169 -22.88 -30.36 -14.66
N ALA A 170 -22.53 -31.46 -13.98
CA ALA A 170 -21.17 -31.78 -13.60
C ALA A 170 -20.23 -31.91 -14.82
N SER A 171 -20.75 -32.22 -16.01
CA SER A 171 -19.95 -32.29 -17.24
C SER A 171 -19.39 -30.92 -17.65
N ALA A 172 -20.05 -29.83 -17.22
CA ALA A 172 -19.61 -28.46 -17.46
C ALA A 172 -18.60 -27.97 -16.40
N VAL A 173 -18.35 -28.74 -15.35
CA VAL A 173 -17.54 -28.29 -14.19
C VAL A 173 -16.17 -28.94 -14.16
N ARG A 174 -15.14 -28.12 -13.93
CA ARG A 174 -13.76 -28.56 -13.69
C ARG A 174 -13.34 -28.15 -12.28
N TYR A 175 -12.94 -29.11 -11.46
CA TYR A 175 -12.44 -28.81 -10.11
C TYR A 175 -10.95 -28.50 -10.14
N VAL A 176 -10.54 -27.44 -9.44
CA VAL A 176 -9.14 -27.03 -9.34
C VAL A 176 -8.76 -26.94 -7.86
N ARG A 177 -7.71 -27.67 -7.46
CA ARG A 177 -7.13 -27.52 -6.13
C ARG A 177 -6.45 -26.16 -6.01
N THR A 178 -6.64 -25.46 -4.91
CA THR A 178 -6.01 -24.18 -4.62
C THR A 178 -5.71 -24.03 -3.14
N ASP A 179 -4.68 -23.25 -2.82
CA ASP A 179 -4.41 -22.78 -1.46
C ASP A 179 -4.88 -21.32 -1.27
N GLU A 180 -5.62 -20.76 -2.25
CA GLU A 180 -6.16 -19.41 -2.16
C GLU A 180 -7.20 -19.28 -1.04
N ALA A 181 -7.00 -18.27 -0.19
CA ALA A 181 -7.98 -17.81 0.79
C ALA A 181 -8.19 -16.29 0.63
N PRO A 182 -9.00 -15.85 -0.36
CA PRO A 182 -9.23 -14.44 -0.64
C PRO A 182 -9.84 -13.71 0.55
N ARG A 183 -9.43 -12.47 0.76
CA ARG A 183 -9.97 -11.57 1.78
C ARG A 183 -9.94 -10.13 1.27
N PRO A 184 -10.83 -9.24 1.74
CA PRO A 184 -10.73 -7.82 1.45
C PRO A 184 -9.37 -7.26 1.88
N LEU A 185 -8.80 -6.41 1.04
CA LEU A 185 -7.60 -5.64 1.38
C LEU A 185 -8.04 -4.28 1.92
N ILE A 186 -7.58 -3.91 3.11
CA ILE A 186 -7.88 -2.59 3.71
C ILE A 186 -6.62 -1.91 4.23
N ASP A 187 -6.58 -0.59 4.14
CA ASP A 187 -5.52 0.21 4.76
C ASP A 187 -5.83 0.46 6.24
N VAL A 188 -4.82 0.28 7.09
CA VAL A 188 -4.86 0.66 8.50
C VAL A 188 -4.28 2.07 8.61
N ILE A 189 -5.15 3.01 8.99
CA ILE A 189 -4.88 4.45 9.02
C ILE A 189 -5.17 4.94 10.44
N GLY A 190 -4.27 5.73 11.02
CA GLY A 190 -4.47 6.34 12.34
C GLY A 190 -5.72 7.20 12.38
N GLY A 191 -6.42 7.20 13.52
CA GLY A 191 -7.68 7.90 13.74
C GLY A 191 -8.94 7.18 13.24
N ASN A 192 -8.81 6.12 12.42
CA ASN A 192 -9.96 5.30 12.02
C ASN A 192 -10.44 4.41 13.18
N ALA A 193 -11.74 4.10 13.18
CA ALA A 193 -12.33 3.17 14.15
C ALA A 193 -11.75 1.75 14.00
N TYR A 194 -11.70 1.02 15.10
CA TYR A 194 -11.65 -0.44 15.13
C TYR A 194 -12.51 -0.95 16.29
N ASN A 195 -13.07 -2.15 16.13
CA ASN A 195 -13.92 -2.75 17.17
C ASN A 195 -13.18 -3.87 17.89
N ILE A 196 -13.46 -4.05 19.17
CA ILE A 196 -12.90 -5.09 20.04
C ILE A 196 -14.02 -6.04 20.45
N GLY A 197 -13.83 -7.33 20.20
CA GLY A 197 -14.82 -8.36 20.55
C GLY A 197 -16.22 -8.06 19.99
N SER A 198 -17.22 -8.05 20.86
CA SER A 198 -18.63 -7.88 20.48
C SER A 198 -19.21 -6.47 20.66
N GLY A 199 -18.42 -5.43 21.00
CA GLY A 199 -19.02 -4.09 21.12
C GLY A 199 -18.18 -2.87 21.49
N SER A 200 -16.94 -2.99 21.97
CA SER A 200 -16.14 -1.79 22.30
C SER A 200 -15.53 -1.19 21.03
N ARG A 201 -15.60 0.14 20.88
CA ARG A 201 -14.98 0.87 19.77
C ARG A 201 -13.87 1.78 20.28
N CYS A 202 -12.70 1.66 19.67
CA CYS A 202 -11.59 2.59 19.84
C CYS A 202 -11.08 3.08 18.49
N SER A 203 -10.08 3.94 18.51
CA SER A 203 -9.43 4.49 17.33
C SER A 203 -8.01 3.94 17.19
N VAL A 204 -7.60 3.67 15.95
CA VAL A 204 -6.22 3.30 15.61
C VAL A 204 -5.30 4.47 15.98
N GLY A 205 -4.20 4.21 16.68
CA GLY A 205 -3.22 5.25 17.01
C GLY A 205 -2.26 5.49 15.85
N PHE A 206 -1.21 4.68 15.75
CA PHE A 206 -0.28 4.75 14.64
C PHE A 206 0.05 3.37 14.11
N SER A 207 0.16 3.26 12.79
CA SER A 207 0.64 2.04 12.14
C SER A 207 2.08 1.75 12.53
N VAL A 208 2.35 0.49 12.87
CA VAL A 208 3.69 -0.05 13.11
C VAL A 208 3.89 -1.27 12.23
N ASN A 209 5.12 -1.75 12.11
CA ASN A 209 5.36 -2.97 11.33
C ASN A 209 4.50 -4.13 11.87
N GLY A 210 3.67 -4.71 11.00
CA GLY A 210 2.74 -5.80 11.33
C GLY A 210 1.50 -5.41 12.15
N GLY A 211 1.23 -4.13 12.41
CA GLY A 211 0.11 -3.76 13.27
C GLY A 211 -0.14 -2.27 13.46
N PHE A 212 -0.76 -1.93 14.58
CA PHE A 212 -0.92 -0.55 15.04
C PHE A 212 -0.87 -0.45 16.57
N VAL A 213 -0.41 0.69 17.08
CA VAL A 213 -0.49 1.03 18.52
C VAL A 213 -1.82 1.69 18.86
N THR A 214 -2.28 1.51 20.10
CA THR A 214 -3.53 2.06 20.63
C THR A 214 -3.45 2.15 22.16
N ALA A 215 -4.55 2.51 22.83
CA ALA A 215 -4.61 2.61 24.29
C ALA A 215 -4.80 1.24 24.96
N GLY A 216 -4.21 1.06 26.14
CA GLY A 216 -4.28 -0.17 26.92
C GLY A 216 -5.67 -0.49 27.42
N HIS A 217 -6.41 0.54 27.85
CA HIS A 217 -7.78 0.37 28.35
C HIS A 217 -8.79 -0.09 27.27
N CYS A 218 -8.43 -0.05 25.97
CA CYS A 218 -9.30 -0.49 24.88
C CYS A 218 -9.48 -2.01 24.82
N GLY A 219 -8.52 -2.79 25.33
CA GLY A 219 -8.59 -4.25 25.26
C GLY A 219 -7.40 -4.93 25.93
N THR A 220 -7.59 -6.20 26.30
CA THR A 220 -6.56 -7.03 26.93
C THR A 220 -5.80 -7.87 25.90
N THR A 221 -4.59 -8.32 26.26
CA THR A 221 -3.81 -9.24 25.43
C THR A 221 -4.64 -10.48 25.06
N GLY A 222 -4.66 -10.83 23.77
CA GLY A 222 -5.44 -11.93 23.21
C GLY A 222 -6.82 -11.53 22.67
N ALA A 223 -7.34 -10.33 23.00
CA ALA A 223 -8.60 -9.86 22.45
C ALA A 223 -8.52 -9.70 20.92
N SER A 224 -9.58 -10.09 20.20
CA SER A 224 -9.68 -9.96 18.74
C SER A 224 -10.30 -8.62 18.32
N THR A 225 -9.86 -8.10 17.18
CA THR A 225 -10.41 -6.87 16.59
C THR A 225 -11.09 -7.10 15.24
N SER A 226 -11.94 -6.15 14.83
CA SER A 226 -12.50 -6.07 13.48
C SER A 226 -12.47 -4.64 12.94
N GLY A 227 -12.26 -4.53 11.62
CA GLY A 227 -12.16 -3.26 10.88
C GLY A 227 -11.07 -2.31 11.39
N PRO A 228 -9.77 -2.69 11.49
CA PRO A 228 -9.14 -3.89 10.92
C PRO A 228 -9.19 -5.14 11.79
N SER A 229 -9.12 -6.31 11.13
CA SER A 229 -9.02 -7.59 11.84
C SER A 229 -7.62 -7.79 12.41
N GLY A 230 -7.53 -8.32 13.62
CA GLY A 230 -6.27 -8.43 14.34
C GLY A 230 -6.42 -8.98 15.75
N THR A 231 -5.34 -8.95 16.52
CA THR A 231 -5.31 -9.39 17.91
C THR A 231 -4.38 -8.53 18.74
N PHE A 232 -4.80 -8.16 19.95
CA PHE A 232 -3.95 -7.49 20.92
C PHE A 232 -2.79 -8.41 21.32
N ARG A 233 -1.55 -7.98 21.08
CA ARG A 233 -0.33 -8.73 21.44
C ARG A 233 0.36 -8.20 22.69
N GLY A 234 0.02 -6.98 23.08
CA GLY A 234 0.39 -6.41 24.37
C GLY A 234 -0.64 -5.36 24.76
N SER A 235 -0.93 -5.29 26.06
CA SER A 235 -1.76 -4.26 26.67
C SER A 235 -1.33 -4.06 28.12
N SER A 236 -1.25 -2.79 28.56
CA SER A 236 -0.94 -2.40 29.93
C SER A 236 -1.82 -1.22 30.34
N PHE A 237 -2.65 -1.43 31.36
CA PHE A 237 -3.48 -0.44 32.02
C PHE A 237 -4.04 -1.01 33.35
N PRO A 238 -4.02 -0.27 34.48
CA PRO A 238 -3.48 1.08 34.69
C PRO A 238 -1.95 1.10 34.86
N GLY A 239 -1.38 2.19 35.41
CA GLY A 239 0.06 2.45 35.53
C GLY A 239 0.57 3.24 34.32
N ASN A 240 0.40 2.64 33.14
CA ASN A 240 0.50 3.25 31.82
C ASN A 240 -0.81 3.01 31.06
N ASP A 241 -0.96 3.52 29.84
CA ASP A 241 -2.14 3.26 29.02
C ASP A 241 -1.79 3.01 27.55
N TYR A 242 -1.14 1.89 27.29
CA TYR A 242 -0.76 1.48 25.94
C TYR A 242 -1.10 0.03 25.60
N ALA A 243 -1.33 -0.20 24.32
CA ALA A 243 -1.44 -1.50 23.71
C ALA A 243 -0.93 -1.47 22.27
N TRP A 244 -0.74 -2.65 21.69
CA TRP A 244 -0.63 -2.80 20.25
C TRP A 244 -1.38 -4.02 19.75
N VAL A 245 -1.91 -3.88 18.54
CA VAL A 245 -2.68 -4.91 17.84
C VAL A 245 -1.86 -5.36 16.63
N GLN A 246 -1.54 -6.65 16.60
CA GLN A 246 -1.02 -7.28 15.38
C GLN A 246 -2.20 -7.50 14.44
N VAL A 247 -2.12 -6.94 13.23
CA VAL A 247 -3.20 -7.08 12.26
C VAL A 247 -3.12 -8.44 11.59
N ALA A 248 -4.28 -9.04 11.31
CA ALA A 248 -4.34 -10.21 10.45
C ALA A 248 -3.90 -9.77 9.05
N ALA A 249 -3.35 -10.70 8.27
CA ALA A 249 -2.93 -10.35 6.93
C ALA A 249 -4.17 -9.90 6.09
N GLY A 250 -3.93 -9.13 5.02
CA GLY A 250 -4.98 -8.44 4.26
C GLY A 250 -5.35 -7.07 4.83
N ASN A 251 -4.91 -6.75 6.04
CA ASN A 251 -4.88 -5.39 6.55
C ASN A 251 -3.47 -4.83 6.34
N THR A 252 -3.35 -3.68 5.70
CA THR A 252 -2.08 -3.06 5.31
C THR A 252 -1.84 -1.82 6.18
N PRO A 253 -0.92 -1.88 7.15
CA PRO A 253 -0.48 -0.71 7.90
C PRO A 253 0.08 0.39 7.00
N ARG A 254 -0.46 1.62 7.12
CA ARG A 254 0.00 2.81 6.40
C ARG A 254 0.45 3.89 7.37
N GLY A 255 1.54 4.57 7.06
CA GLY A 255 2.05 5.71 7.83
C GLY A 255 1.22 6.98 7.61
N LEU A 256 -0.10 6.85 7.78
CA LEU A 256 -1.09 7.88 7.50
C LEU A 256 -2.02 8.00 8.71
N VAL A 257 -2.51 9.22 8.96
CA VAL A 257 -3.57 9.52 9.93
C VAL A 257 -4.70 10.22 9.19
N ASN A 258 -5.94 9.81 9.44
CA ASN A 258 -7.12 10.42 8.83
C ASN A 258 -7.29 11.86 9.33
N ASN A 259 -7.45 12.81 8.40
CA ASN A 259 -7.66 14.23 8.76
C ASN A 259 -9.14 14.60 8.90
N TYR A 260 -10.06 13.65 8.69
CA TYR A 260 -11.51 13.81 8.73
C TYR A 260 -12.08 14.93 7.81
N SER A 261 -11.30 15.38 6.83
CA SER A 261 -11.71 16.34 5.80
C SER A 261 -11.62 15.77 4.38
N GLY A 262 -11.62 14.45 4.25
CA GLY A 262 -11.53 13.73 2.97
C GLY A 262 -10.11 13.32 2.55
N GLY A 263 -9.12 13.47 3.43
CA GLY A 263 -7.74 13.08 3.17
C GLY A 263 -7.01 12.52 4.39
N THR A 264 -5.67 12.54 4.33
CA THR A 264 -4.80 12.01 5.38
C THR A 264 -3.59 12.91 5.62
N VAL A 265 -3.11 12.96 6.87
CA VAL A 265 -1.80 13.49 7.23
C VAL A 265 -0.77 12.37 7.22
N GLN A 266 0.38 12.67 6.64
CA GLN A 266 1.53 11.78 6.61
C GLN A 266 2.25 11.73 7.97
N VAL A 267 2.63 10.53 8.41
CA VAL A 267 3.49 10.34 9.58
C VAL A 267 4.92 10.21 9.09
N THR A 268 5.83 11.08 9.52
CA THR A 268 7.24 11.06 9.06
C THR A 268 8.24 10.69 10.16
N GLY A 269 7.80 10.62 11.40
CA GLY A 269 8.61 10.23 12.55
C GLY A 269 7.83 10.37 13.85
N SER A 270 8.56 10.34 14.97
CA SER A 270 8.01 10.49 16.33
C SER A 270 8.86 11.41 17.21
N GLN A 271 9.46 12.45 16.62
CA GLN A 271 10.19 13.46 17.38
C GLN A 271 9.25 14.18 18.36
N ASP A 272 9.63 14.20 19.64
CA ASP A 272 8.84 14.83 20.68
C ASP A 272 8.73 16.36 20.50
N ALA A 273 7.52 16.86 20.53
CA ALA A 273 7.23 18.29 20.52
C ALA A 273 7.30 18.92 21.92
N ALA A 274 7.79 20.15 22.01
CA ALA A 274 7.91 20.89 23.27
C ALA A 274 6.54 21.22 23.90
N VAL A 275 6.52 21.51 25.20
CA VAL A 275 5.37 22.15 25.86
C VAL A 275 5.07 23.48 25.16
N GLY A 276 3.79 23.77 24.93
CA GLY A 276 3.31 24.90 24.14
C GLY A 276 3.17 24.61 22.64
N ALA A 277 3.72 23.50 22.13
CA ALA A 277 3.60 23.14 20.72
C ALA A 277 2.15 22.84 20.33
N THR A 278 1.79 23.25 19.11
CA THR A 278 0.52 22.89 18.48
C THR A 278 0.48 21.40 18.16
N VAL A 279 -0.60 20.75 18.57
CA VAL A 279 -0.85 19.34 18.29
C VAL A 279 -2.27 19.13 17.80
N CYS A 280 -2.46 18.12 16.96
CA CYS A 280 -3.75 17.72 16.44
C CYS A 280 -4.01 16.24 16.69
N ARG A 281 -5.21 15.93 17.16
CA ARG A 281 -5.71 14.59 17.42
C ARG A 281 -6.61 14.13 16.28
N SER A 282 -6.59 12.83 16.01
CA SER A 282 -7.55 12.15 15.15
C SER A 282 -8.24 11.00 15.90
N GLY A 283 -9.57 10.97 15.90
CA GLY A 283 -10.37 9.93 16.57
C GLY A 283 -11.69 9.66 15.88
N SER A 284 -12.21 8.45 16.05
CA SER A 284 -13.40 7.94 15.33
C SER A 284 -14.74 8.54 15.75
N THR A 285 -14.79 9.24 16.88
CA THR A 285 -16.01 9.86 17.38
C THR A 285 -16.08 11.33 16.99
N THR A 286 -15.03 12.09 17.30
CA THR A 286 -15.02 13.56 17.11
C THR A 286 -14.22 14.01 15.89
N GLY A 287 -13.48 13.10 15.24
CA GLY A 287 -12.70 13.42 14.05
C GLY A 287 -11.40 14.13 14.39
N TRP A 288 -11.13 15.24 13.70
CA TRP A 288 -9.87 15.97 13.76
C TRP A 288 -9.98 17.27 14.55
N HIS A 289 -9.16 17.40 15.59
CA HIS A 289 -9.17 18.57 16.48
C HIS A 289 -7.77 18.93 16.92
N CYS A 290 -7.49 20.23 17.10
CA CYS A 290 -6.17 20.72 17.48
C CYS A 290 -6.20 21.53 18.78
N GLY A 291 -5.03 21.66 19.40
CA GLY A 291 -4.79 22.41 20.61
C GLY A 291 -3.29 22.47 20.87
N THR A 292 -2.89 22.54 22.14
CA THR A 292 -1.49 22.71 22.55
C THR A 292 -1.12 21.74 23.66
N ILE A 293 0.15 21.35 23.69
CA ILE A 293 0.73 20.61 24.83
C ILE A 293 0.84 21.56 26.02
N GLN A 294 0.21 21.21 27.15
CA GLN A 294 0.28 21.97 28.40
C GLN A 294 1.36 21.45 29.34
N ALA A 295 1.54 20.12 29.39
CA ALA A 295 2.53 19.48 30.23
C ALA A 295 2.91 18.11 29.64
N ARG A 296 4.09 17.62 30.03
CA ARG A 296 4.56 16.25 29.79
C ARG A 296 4.84 15.60 31.14
N ASN A 297 4.83 14.27 31.18
CA ASN A 297 4.99 13.50 32.42
C ASN A 297 3.89 13.78 33.46
N SER A 298 2.66 14.03 33.00
CA SER A 298 1.49 14.21 33.86
C SER A 298 1.02 12.88 34.43
N SER A 299 0.50 12.90 35.66
CA SER A 299 -0.15 11.76 36.30
C SER A 299 -1.65 12.02 36.46
N VAL A 300 -2.48 11.03 36.13
CA VAL A 300 -3.94 11.13 36.16
C VAL A 300 -4.52 9.90 36.84
N SER A 301 -5.46 10.11 37.76
CA SER A 301 -6.15 9.02 38.45
C SER A 301 -7.48 8.71 37.78
N TYR A 302 -7.57 7.54 37.15
CA TYR A 302 -8.81 6.95 36.66
C TYR A 302 -9.44 6.04 37.72
N PRO A 303 -10.74 5.67 37.61
CA PRO A 303 -11.35 4.71 38.52
C PRO A 303 -10.62 3.36 38.61
N GLN A 304 -9.93 2.97 37.54
CA GLN A 304 -9.17 1.72 37.46
C GLN A 304 -7.77 1.82 38.10
N GLY A 305 -7.24 3.04 38.28
CA GLY A 305 -5.92 3.29 38.84
C GLY A 305 -5.26 4.54 38.27
N THR A 306 -4.13 4.94 38.86
CA THR A 306 -3.33 6.06 38.38
C THR A 306 -2.50 5.65 37.16
N VAL A 307 -2.48 6.51 36.16
CA VAL A 307 -1.62 6.42 34.98
C VAL A 307 -0.63 7.59 35.01
N THR A 308 0.65 7.31 34.78
CA THR A 308 1.75 8.29 34.87
C THR A 308 2.38 8.51 33.48
N GLY A 309 3.28 9.50 33.35
CA GLY A 309 4.03 9.70 32.10
C GLY A 309 3.25 10.38 30.95
N LEU A 310 2.02 10.83 31.18
CA LEU A 310 1.12 11.28 30.10
C LEU A 310 1.49 12.66 29.55
N ILE A 311 1.12 12.91 28.30
CA ILE A 311 1.10 14.23 27.67
C ILE A 311 -0.25 14.86 27.95
N GLN A 312 -0.27 16.01 28.62
CA GLN A 312 -1.49 16.78 28.87
C GLN A 312 -1.65 17.86 27.81
N THR A 313 -2.87 18.01 27.28
CA THR A 313 -3.16 18.97 26.20
C THR A 313 -4.50 19.68 26.38
N THR A 314 -4.69 20.79 25.66
CA THR A 314 -5.97 21.50 25.53
C THR A 314 -6.91 20.88 24.48
N VAL A 315 -6.46 19.88 23.73
CA VAL A 315 -7.31 19.26 22.70
C VAL A 315 -8.47 18.55 23.41
N CYS A 316 -9.72 18.69 22.94
CA CYS A 316 -10.88 17.98 23.51
C CYS A 316 -10.77 16.44 23.32
N ALA A 317 -11.77 15.62 23.64
CA ALA A 317 -11.92 14.23 23.16
C ALA A 317 -13.24 13.67 23.74
N GLU A 318 -13.81 12.64 23.12
CA GLU A 318 -15.02 11.98 23.61
C GLU A 318 -14.90 10.44 23.54
N PRO A 319 -15.78 9.68 24.23
CA PRO A 319 -15.75 8.22 24.17
C PRO A 319 -15.69 7.68 22.74
N GLY A 320 -14.74 6.78 22.47
CA GLY A 320 -14.45 6.23 21.14
C GLY A 320 -13.28 6.90 20.40
N ASP A 321 -12.82 8.08 20.83
CA ASP A 321 -11.56 8.67 20.37
C ASP A 321 -10.33 8.04 21.05
N SER A 322 -10.55 7.26 22.12
CA SER A 322 -9.55 6.46 22.81
C SER A 322 -8.66 5.68 21.84
N GLY A 323 -7.36 5.71 22.08
CA GLY A 323 -6.34 5.11 21.22
C GLY A 323 -5.96 5.92 19.98
N GLY A 324 -6.74 6.95 19.62
CA GLY A 324 -6.53 7.77 18.41
C GLY A 324 -5.22 8.56 18.43
N SER A 325 -4.73 8.93 17.24
CA SER A 325 -3.44 9.58 17.03
C SER A 325 -3.38 11.00 17.60
N LEU A 326 -2.24 11.41 18.14
CA LEU A 326 -1.85 12.80 18.39
C LEU A 326 -0.58 13.16 17.59
N LEU A 327 -0.66 14.18 16.75
CA LEU A 327 0.41 14.64 15.85
C LEU A 327 0.86 16.06 16.18
N ALA A 328 2.17 16.31 16.12
CA ALA A 328 2.74 17.65 15.99
C ALA A 328 3.28 17.80 14.57
N GLY A 329 2.54 18.50 13.70
CA GLY A 329 2.80 18.45 12.25
C GLY A 329 2.68 17.02 11.73
N THR A 330 3.79 16.43 11.30
CA THR A 330 3.89 15.04 10.80
C THR A 330 4.58 14.09 11.79
N GLN A 331 4.88 14.55 13.01
CA GLN A 331 5.55 13.76 14.05
C GLN A 331 4.53 13.17 15.03
N ALA A 332 4.53 11.84 15.16
CA ALA A 332 3.70 11.12 16.11
C ALA A 332 4.09 11.48 17.56
N GLN A 333 3.12 11.88 18.38
CA GLN A 333 3.33 12.27 19.77
C GLN A 333 2.79 11.22 20.75
N GLY A 334 1.57 10.74 20.53
CA GLY A 334 0.93 9.81 21.46
C GLY A 334 -0.43 9.31 21.02
N VAL A 335 -1.02 8.44 21.82
CA VAL A 335 -2.37 7.88 21.62
C VAL A 335 -3.30 8.37 22.72
N THR A 336 -4.57 8.66 22.39
CA THR A 336 -5.55 9.18 23.35
C THR A 336 -5.78 8.20 24.50
N SER A 337 -5.46 8.59 25.73
CA SER A 337 -5.71 7.79 26.94
C SER A 337 -7.08 8.14 27.54
N GLY A 338 -7.33 9.41 27.80
CA GLY A 338 -8.60 9.86 28.35
C GLY A 338 -8.57 11.35 28.66
N GLY A 339 -9.65 11.89 29.20
CA GLY A 339 -9.74 13.32 29.46
C GLY A 339 -10.99 13.73 30.22
N SER A 340 -11.18 15.04 30.32
CA SER A 340 -12.35 15.67 30.90
C SER A 340 -12.92 16.72 29.94
N GLY A 341 -14.21 17.05 30.08
CA GLY A 341 -14.90 17.97 29.18
C GLY A 341 -15.45 17.26 27.93
N ASN A 342 -15.58 18.00 26.82
CA ASN A 342 -16.07 17.49 25.54
C ASN A 342 -15.68 18.44 24.39
N CYS A 343 -15.99 18.09 23.14
CA CYS A 343 -15.62 18.91 21.97
C CYS A 343 -16.57 20.09 21.69
N ARG A 344 -17.56 20.35 22.55
CA ARG A 344 -18.41 21.56 22.51
C ARG A 344 -17.95 22.65 23.46
N THR A 345 -17.56 22.30 24.68
CA THR A 345 -17.18 23.25 25.74
C THR A 345 -15.68 23.29 26.01
N GLY A 346 -14.89 22.42 25.36
CA GLY A 346 -13.48 22.25 25.65
C GLY A 346 -13.24 21.29 26.81
N GLY A 347 -11.96 21.08 27.13
CA GLY A 347 -11.54 20.06 28.08
C GLY A 347 -10.03 19.93 28.18
N THR A 348 -9.60 18.92 28.96
CA THR A 348 -8.19 18.51 29.02
C THR A 348 -8.12 17.05 28.62
N THR A 349 -7.26 16.73 27.67
CA THR A 349 -7.06 15.36 27.20
C THR A 349 -5.62 14.95 27.37
N TYR A 350 -5.46 13.72 27.85
CA TYR A 350 -4.20 13.07 28.14
C TYR A 350 -3.90 12.00 27.11
N PHE A 351 -2.63 11.91 26.73
CA PHE A 351 -2.15 10.99 25.71
C PHE A 351 -0.96 10.21 26.24
N GLN A 352 -0.97 8.91 25.99
CA GLN A 352 0.17 8.05 26.25
C GLN A 352 1.25 8.30 25.17
N PRO A 353 2.49 8.70 25.54
CA PRO A 353 3.56 8.95 24.58
C PRO A 353 3.82 7.77 23.65
N VAL A 354 3.88 8.02 22.33
CA VAL A 354 4.04 6.94 21.33
C VAL A 354 5.40 6.26 21.46
N ASN A 355 6.46 7.02 21.76
CA ASN A 355 7.82 6.50 21.90
C ASN A 355 7.93 5.47 23.03
N GLU A 356 7.16 5.63 24.12
CA GLU A 356 7.12 4.64 25.20
C GLU A 356 6.52 3.31 24.71
N ILE A 357 5.43 3.35 23.94
CA ILE A 357 4.78 2.15 23.39
C ILE A 357 5.73 1.42 22.44
N LEU A 358 6.41 2.18 21.57
CA LEU A 358 7.37 1.64 20.61
C LEU A 358 8.53 0.94 21.32
N GLN A 359 9.06 1.55 22.39
CA GLN A 359 10.13 0.97 23.20
C GLN A 359 9.67 -0.26 23.99
N ALA A 360 8.51 -0.20 24.65
CA ALA A 360 7.99 -1.27 25.48
C ALA A 360 7.77 -2.59 24.70
N TYR A 361 7.37 -2.48 23.43
CA TYR A 361 7.07 -3.64 22.58
C TYR A 361 8.07 -3.87 21.44
N GLY A 362 9.14 -3.08 21.35
CA GLY A 362 10.14 -3.18 20.27
C GLY A 362 9.56 -2.94 18.87
N LEU A 363 8.62 -2.01 18.74
CA LEU A 363 7.88 -1.74 17.51
C LEU A 363 8.55 -0.63 16.68
N THR A 364 8.45 -0.75 15.36
CA THR A 364 8.89 0.29 14.41
C THR A 364 7.67 1.00 13.83
N LEU A 365 7.61 2.32 14.00
CA LEU A 365 6.59 3.18 13.40
C LEU A 365 6.68 3.11 11.86
N ILE A 366 5.53 2.99 11.20
CA ILE A 366 5.46 3.13 9.75
C ILE A 366 5.29 4.60 9.41
N THR A 367 6.21 5.11 8.59
CA THR A 367 6.14 6.47 8.06
C THR A 367 5.66 6.47 6.62
N SER A 368 5.02 7.55 6.17
CA SER A 368 4.42 7.72 4.84
C SER A 368 5.42 7.68 3.67
N GLY A 369 6.71 7.52 3.93
CA GLY A 369 7.72 7.12 2.95
C GLY A 369 7.82 5.59 2.75
N GLY A 370 6.94 4.79 3.35
CA GLY A 370 7.00 3.32 3.30
C GLY A 370 6.76 2.75 1.90
N GLY A 371 7.50 1.74 1.44
CA GLY A 371 8.12 0.69 2.25
C GLY A 371 9.59 0.42 1.94
N GLY A 372 10.34 0.24 3.02
CA GLY A 372 11.80 0.09 3.07
C GLY A 372 12.40 1.23 3.89
N PRO A 373 13.44 1.00 4.72
CA PRO A 373 14.27 2.13 5.13
C PRO A 373 14.75 2.80 3.82
N PRO A 374 14.99 4.14 3.80
CA PRO A 374 15.09 4.91 2.56
C PRO A 374 15.91 4.15 1.51
N PRO A 375 15.44 4.04 0.25
CA PRO A 375 16.26 3.45 -0.79
C PRO A 375 17.63 4.10 -0.64
N PRO A 376 18.69 3.30 -0.49
CA PRO A 376 20.00 3.87 -0.23
C PRO A 376 20.23 4.92 -1.31
N PRO A 377 20.73 6.11 -0.94
CA PRO A 377 20.81 7.20 -1.90
C PRO A 377 21.50 6.67 -3.16
N THR A 378 20.85 6.85 -4.31
CA THR A 378 21.43 6.52 -5.62
C THR A 378 22.67 7.39 -5.76
N GLY A 379 23.83 6.80 -5.43
CA GLY A 379 25.08 7.51 -5.28
C GLY A 379 25.26 8.21 -3.93
N CYS A 380 26.52 8.51 -3.59
CA CYS A 380 26.88 9.01 -2.27
C CYS A 380 26.63 10.50 -2.02
N ALA A 381 25.83 11.15 -2.87
CA ALA A 381 25.59 12.59 -2.86
C ALA A 381 24.81 13.11 -1.63
N ALA A 382 24.04 12.25 -0.95
CA ALA A 382 23.26 12.61 0.24
C ALA A 382 23.85 12.09 1.56
N ALA A 383 25.01 11.43 1.53
CA ALA A 383 25.65 10.91 2.74
C ALA A 383 26.19 12.02 3.64
N GLU A 384 26.04 11.86 4.97
CA GLU A 384 26.52 12.80 5.98
C GLU A 384 28.05 12.86 6.04
N ALA A 385 28.72 11.72 5.86
CA ALA A 385 30.17 11.62 5.77
C ALA A 385 30.58 10.80 4.54
N ARG A 386 31.74 11.15 3.95
CA ARG A 386 32.31 10.45 2.79
C ARG A 386 33.75 10.06 3.01
N TYR A 387 34.11 8.88 2.53
CA TYR A 387 35.46 8.32 2.57
C TYR A 387 35.85 7.86 1.18
N THR A 388 36.82 8.54 0.58
CA THR A 388 37.38 8.14 -0.72
C THR A 388 38.76 7.54 -0.50
N ARG A 389 38.97 6.31 -0.98
CA ARG A 389 40.24 5.57 -0.89
C ARG A 389 40.41 4.68 -2.12
N SER A 390 41.59 4.10 -2.28
CA SER A 390 41.84 3.06 -3.28
C SER A 390 42.06 1.70 -2.62
N LEU A 391 41.57 0.64 -3.27
CA LEU A 391 41.79 -0.75 -2.89
C LEU A 391 42.34 -1.54 -4.07
N THR A 392 43.16 -2.54 -3.75
CA THR A 392 43.59 -3.58 -4.69
C THR A 392 42.67 -4.78 -4.56
N ALA A 393 42.45 -5.51 -5.66
CA ALA A 393 41.63 -6.72 -5.69
C ALA A 393 41.98 -7.69 -4.55
N GLY A 394 40.95 -8.24 -3.92
CA GLY A 394 41.03 -9.13 -2.76
C GLY A 394 41.30 -8.42 -1.42
N ARG A 395 41.49 -7.09 -1.39
CA ARG A 395 41.72 -6.34 -0.14
C ARG A 395 40.44 -5.69 0.37
N GLN A 396 40.43 -5.47 1.68
CA GLN A 396 39.33 -4.83 2.40
C GLN A 396 39.83 -3.75 3.36
N VAL A 397 38.97 -2.79 3.68
CA VAL A 397 39.24 -1.72 4.65
C VAL A 397 38.00 -1.45 5.49
N TYR A 398 38.22 -0.98 6.72
CA TYR A 398 37.16 -0.62 7.64
C TYR A 398 36.94 0.90 7.69
N GLN A 399 35.70 1.31 7.93
CA GLN A 399 35.32 2.71 8.04
C GLN A 399 34.37 2.92 9.24
N PRO A 400 34.47 4.07 9.93
CA PRO A 400 35.33 5.22 9.60
C PRO A 400 36.80 5.04 10.01
N ASN A 401 37.73 5.51 9.17
CA ASN A 401 39.17 5.61 9.44
C ASN A 401 39.85 4.32 9.94
N ASN A 402 39.53 3.17 9.33
CA ASN A 402 40.02 1.85 9.74
C ASN A 402 39.67 1.45 11.18
N SER A 403 38.56 2.02 11.69
CA SER A 403 38.04 1.80 13.04
C SER A 403 36.52 1.56 12.97
N TYR A 404 35.82 1.93 14.04
CA TYR A 404 34.38 1.86 14.22
C TYR A 404 33.85 3.19 14.76
N TYR A 405 32.53 3.37 14.73
CA TYR A 405 31.82 4.44 15.42
C TYR A 405 30.88 3.87 16.47
N GLN A 406 30.57 4.68 17.48
CA GLN A 406 29.52 4.37 18.44
C GLN A 406 28.25 5.10 18.02
N SER A 407 27.14 4.38 17.91
CA SER A 407 25.82 4.98 17.88
C SER A 407 25.22 4.93 19.28
N THR A 408 24.78 6.07 19.80
CA THR A 408 24.17 6.19 21.13
C THR A 408 22.64 6.12 21.08
N VAL A 409 22.06 6.11 19.88
CA VAL A 409 20.61 6.04 19.64
C VAL A 409 20.29 4.89 18.70
N SER A 410 19.06 4.38 18.72
CA SER A 410 18.61 3.45 17.68
C SER A 410 18.25 4.25 16.43
N GLY A 411 18.57 3.74 15.24
CA GLY A 411 18.12 4.35 13.99
C GLY A 411 18.72 3.71 12.75
N ALA A 412 18.61 4.39 11.61
CA ALA A 412 19.09 3.88 10.33
C ALA A 412 20.60 4.12 10.14
N HIS A 413 21.34 3.04 9.92
CA HIS A 413 22.70 3.03 9.43
C HIS A 413 22.65 2.83 7.91
N VAL A 414 22.98 3.88 7.16
CA VAL A 414 22.94 3.87 5.70
C VAL A 414 24.35 3.98 5.16
N GLY A 415 24.70 3.08 4.26
CA GLY A 415 25.95 3.08 3.51
C GLY A 415 25.69 3.04 2.00
N CYS A 416 26.46 3.82 1.24
CA CYS A 416 26.52 3.72 -0.21
C CYS A 416 27.98 3.58 -0.63
N LEU A 417 28.24 2.75 -1.63
CA LEU A 417 29.55 2.51 -2.18
C LEU A 417 29.51 2.79 -3.68
N THR A 418 30.50 3.51 -4.17
CA THR A 418 30.73 3.71 -5.60
C THR A 418 32.18 3.38 -5.90
N GLY A 419 32.42 2.24 -6.53
CA GLY A 419 33.71 1.75 -6.99
C GLY A 419 33.93 1.94 -8.49
N PRO A 420 35.08 1.49 -9.02
CA PRO A 420 35.46 1.66 -10.42
C PRO A 420 34.63 0.76 -11.35
N THR A 421 34.26 1.28 -12.53
CA THR A 421 33.48 0.51 -13.53
C THR A 421 34.18 -0.80 -13.91
N GLY A 422 33.43 -1.90 -13.93
CA GLY A 422 33.94 -3.23 -14.27
C GLY A 422 34.65 -3.97 -13.13
N ALA A 423 34.64 -3.41 -11.91
CA ALA A 423 35.06 -4.09 -10.68
C ALA A 423 33.85 -4.59 -9.88
N ASP A 424 34.12 -5.44 -8.90
CA ASP A 424 33.18 -6.03 -7.94
C ASP A 424 33.60 -5.62 -6.53
N TYR A 425 32.78 -4.79 -5.88
CA TYR A 425 33.12 -4.15 -4.61
C TYR A 425 31.95 -4.33 -3.65
N ASP A 426 32.16 -5.11 -2.59
CA ASP A 426 31.15 -5.36 -1.57
C ASP A 426 31.18 -4.30 -0.45
N LEU A 427 30.01 -4.08 0.14
CA LEU A 427 29.83 -3.28 1.35
C LEU A 427 29.17 -4.09 2.46
N TYR A 428 29.79 -4.17 3.62
CA TYR A 428 29.23 -4.80 4.81
C TYR A 428 29.08 -3.77 5.94
N LEU A 429 27.96 -3.79 6.65
CA LEU A 429 27.82 -3.17 7.96
C LEU A 429 27.98 -4.24 9.03
N GLU A 430 28.86 -3.98 9.99
CA GLU A 430 29.16 -4.88 11.09
C GLU A 430 28.85 -4.21 12.43
N LYS A 431 28.28 -4.96 13.37
CA LYS A 431 28.01 -4.54 14.75
C LYS A 431 28.84 -5.35 15.73
N TRP A 432 29.39 -4.69 16.74
CA TRP A 432 30.07 -5.37 17.84
C TRP A 432 29.06 -6.04 18.75
N ASN A 433 29.23 -7.34 18.98
CA ASN A 433 28.34 -8.14 19.84
C ASN A 433 28.88 -8.35 21.27
N GLY A 434 30.00 -7.71 21.62
CA GLY A 434 30.70 -7.90 22.90
C GLY A 434 31.98 -8.72 22.80
N SER A 435 32.12 -9.57 21.78
CA SER A 435 33.31 -10.43 21.58
C SER A 435 33.85 -10.43 20.14
N ALA A 436 32.99 -10.18 19.16
CA ALA A 436 33.34 -10.14 17.75
C ALA A 436 32.48 -9.14 16.97
N TRP A 437 32.98 -8.77 15.77
CA TRP A 437 32.21 -8.02 14.78
C TRP A 437 31.33 -8.98 13.99
N SER A 438 30.02 -8.76 14.01
CA SER A 438 29.04 -9.55 13.27
C SER A 438 28.46 -8.72 12.12
N VAL A 439 28.40 -9.27 10.91
CA VAL A 439 27.73 -8.62 9.78
C VAL A 439 26.24 -8.55 10.08
N VAL A 440 25.69 -7.33 10.10
CA VAL A 440 24.27 -7.06 10.35
C VAL A 440 23.52 -6.61 9.10
N ALA A 441 24.23 -6.14 8.08
CA ALA A 441 23.71 -5.91 6.73
C ALA A 441 24.85 -5.92 5.71
N LYS A 442 24.54 -6.18 4.43
CA LYS A 442 25.51 -6.19 3.34
C LYS A 442 24.87 -5.88 1.99
N GLY A 443 25.66 -5.34 1.07
CA GLY A 443 25.44 -5.31 -0.37
C GLY A 443 26.64 -5.99 -1.03
N ASP A 444 26.38 -7.08 -1.73
CA ASP A 444 27.38 -8.01 -2.28
C ASP A 444 26.96 -8.53 -3.67
N SER A 445 26.41 -7.65 -4.49
CA SER A 445 26.13 -7.95 -5.89
C SER A 445 27.43 -7.88 -6.70
N PRO A 446 27.50 -8.45 -7.92
CA PRO A 446 28.70 -8.37 -8.78
C PRO A 446 29.03 -6.96 -9.32
N ALA A 447 28.46 -5.90 -8.75
CA ALA A 447 28.60 -4.53 -9.21
C ALA A 447 29.70 -3.79 -8.44
N ALA A 448 30.23 -2.74 -9.05
CA ALA A 448 31.17 -1.86 -8.36
C ALA A 448 30.50 -0.93 -7.34
N SER A 449 29.17 -0.83 -7.36
CA SER A 449 28.40 0.07 -6.51
C SER A 449 27.43 -0.72 -5.67
N GLU A 450 27.49 -0.50 -4.36
CA GLU A 450 26.72 -1.25 -3.38
C GLU A 450 26.02 -0.33 -2.41
N THR A 451 24.99 -0.86 -1.78
CA THR A 451 24.23 -0.08 -0.84
C THR A 451 23.74 -0.92 0.33
N VAL A 452 23.75 -0.32 1.53
CA VAL A 452 23.36 -0.97 2.78
C VAL A 452 22.44 -0.04 3.54
N ASN A 453 21.35 -0.58 4.08
CA ASN A 453 20.47 0.12 4.99
C ASN A 453 20.01 -0.81 6.11
N TYR A 454 20.31 -0.43 7.35
CA TYR A 454 20.08 -1.27 8.52
C TYR A 454 19.56 -0.44 9.69
N SER A 455 18.43 -0.84 10.28
CA SER A 455 17.97 -0.23 11.53
C SER A 455 18.67 -0.91 12.71
N GLY A 456 19.60 -0.20 13.33
CA GLY A 456 20.43 -0.68 14.43
C GLY A 456 20.05 -0.06 15.77
N THR A 457 20.36 -0.77 16.85
CA THR A 457 20.27 -0.25 18.24
C THR A 457 21.55 0.49 18.63
N PRO A 458 21.61 1.21 19.77
CA PRO A 458 22.88 1.71 20.29
C PRO A 458 23.93 0.60 20.39
N GLY A 459 25.18 0.96 20.12
CA GLY A 459 26.29 0.02 20.06
C GLY A 459 27.42 0.52 19.17
N TYR A 460 28.41 -0.34 18.96
CA TYR A 460 29.53 -0.03 18.08
C TYR A 460 29.33 -0.67 16.72
N TYR A 461 29.57 0.11 15.67
CA TYR A 461 29.36 -0.27 14.28
C TYR A 461 30.57 0.09 13.43
N ARG A 462 30.81 -0.67 12.37
CA ARG A 462 31.79 -0.33 11.34
C ARG A 462 31.31 -0.79 9.97
N TYR A 463 31.73 -0.07 8.94
CA TYR A 463 31.55 -0.50 7.56
C TYR A 463 32.82 -1.18 7.08
N ARG A 464 32.69 -2.30 6.37
CA ARG A 464 33.78 -2.98 5.68
C ARG A 464 33.54 -2.88 4.18
N VAL A 465 34.48 -2.27 3.46
CA VAL A 465 34.51 -2.23 2.00
C VAL A 465 35.49 -3.29 1.54
N HIS A 466 35.09 -4.19 0.65
CA HIS A 466 35.93 -5.27 0.13
C HIS A 466 35.93 -5.22 -1.40
N ALA A 467 37.10 -5.03 -2.00
CA ALA A 467 37.27 -5.17 -3.44
C ALA A 467 37.31 -6.67 -3.77
N TYR A 468 36.16 -7.30 -4.04
CA TYR A 468 36.07 -8.72 -4.35
C TYR A 468 36.83 -9.05 -5.64
N SER A 469 36.65 -8.25 -6.69
CA SER A 469 37.45 -8.30 -7.92
C SER A 469 37.64 -6.90 -8.53
N GLY A 470 38.72 -6.69 -9.29
CA GLY A 470 39.10 -5.36 -9.79
C GLY A 470 39.77 -4.47 -8.72
N SER A 471 40.48 -3.43 -9.17
CA SER A 471 41.22 -2.50 -8.31
C SER A 471 40.89 -1.06 -8.70
N GLY A 472 40.94 -0.14 -7.76
CA GLY A 472 40.80 1.28 -8.02
C GLY A 472 40.22 2.08 -6.86
N SER A 473 39.92 3.34 -7.15
CA SER A 473 39.33 4.27 -6.20
C SER A 473 37.86 3.96 -5.99
N TYR A 474 37.44 4.01 -4.73
CA TYR A 474 36.03 3.94 -4.33
C TYR A 474 35.68 5.16 -3.47
N THR A 475 34.39 5.48 -3.42
CA THR A 475 33.81 6.40 -2.45
C THR A 475 32.75 5.69 -1.63
N LEU A 476 32.90 5.68 -0.30
CA LEU A 476 31.88 5.26 0.65
C LEU A 476 31.22 6.49 1.24
N GLY A 477 29.90 6.60 1.12
CA GLY A 477 29.11 7.55 1.89
C GLY A 477 28.42 6.83 3.05
N ILE A 478 28.43 7.43 4.23
CA ILE A 478 27.72 6.93 5.42
C ILE A 478 26.81 8.02 5.99
N THR A 479 25.65 7.59 6.47
CA THR A 479 24.70 8.36 7.28
C THR A 479 24.37 7.48 8.47
N ASN A 480 24.59 8.00 9.67
CA ASN A 480 24.43 7.23 10.90
C ASN A 480 23.25 7.79 11.72
N PRO A 481 22.68 6.99 12.64
CA PRO A 481 21.57 7.42 13.50
C PRO A 481 21.86 8.62 14.39
#